data_AF-A0A151GWK4-F1
#
_entry.id   AF-A0A151GWK4-F1
#
_cell.length_a   1.000
_cell.length_b   1.000
_cell.length_c   1.000
_cell.angle_alpha   90.00
_cell.angle_beta   90.00
_cell.angle_gamma   90.00
#
_symmetry.space_group_name_H-M   'P 1'
#
loop_
_entity.id
_entity.type
_entity.pdbx_description
1 polymer ?
#
loop_
_entity_poly.entity_id
_entity_poly.type
_entity_poly.pdbx_seq_one_letter_code
_entity_poly.pdbx_strand_id
1 'polypeptide(L)'
;MPVRIFSSLSPRVSQPWLTSHLRLLGSQLIVVTGLPTSGKSTRAKQLCEYVSQRIADSPKHQNHRLHLISDDSLSIDRSVYHLSPEAVPAHTRSANASEKDARAALYAAVKRVLSDNDFVILDGLNYIKGWRYQLHCEAKAMRTPNCILQIGCSVDRARAVNEERLRKRRRQQEPSGADTREGDVIPEGDATEPYEPANWDNLVFRYEEPNPMTRWDSPLFTLIWDDDQDQTRKTFDSLWDVMAGDGKPVVRPNQSTERRGRDAGSDYLYVLDRETQDIVKRILERQAVDGGGHGGQVPIPLTAKDAQELAVHLPVGKQLALPQLQRLRRAFVGLNRGGIGLDSVGNMAADGLRETFVRYLNDAFEEDA
;
A
#
# COMPACT_ATOMS: atom_id res chain seq x y z
N MET A 1 -18.81 -65.19 33.30
CA MET A 1 -19.12 -64.56 31.99
C MET A 1 -19.32 -63.06 32.22
N PRO A 2 -18.91 -62.17 31.31
CA PRO A 2 -17.65 -62.10 30.57
C PRO A 2 -16.97 -60.68 30.76
N VAL A 3 -15.63 -60.54 30.67
CA VAL A 3 -14.90 -59.93 29.53
C VAL A 3 -14.80 -58.39 29.56
N ARG A 4 -13.63 -57.81 29.92
CA ARG A 4 -12.68 -57.00 29.08
C ARG A 4 -12.59 -55.55 29.65
N ILE A 5 -11.55 -54.72 29.54
CA ILE A 5 -10.17 -54.73 29.00
C ILE A 5 -9.47 -53.48 29.58
N PHE A 6 -8.14 -53.55 29.71
CA PHE A 6 -7.16 -52.48 29.92
C PHE A 6 -7.43 -51.15 29.18
N SER A 7 -7.06 -50.01 29.78
CA SER A 7 -5.91 -49.21 29.29
C SER A 7 -5.68 -47.95 30.13
N SER A 8 -4.48 -47.85 30.68
CA SER A 8 -3.83 -46.61 31.11
C SER A 8 -3.77 -45.59 29.98
N LEU A 9 -3.98 -44.30 30.28
CA LEU A 9 -3.29 -43.15 29.68
C LEU A 9 -3.78 -41.85 30.35
N SER A 10 -2.85 -41.13 31.00
CA SER A 10 -3.02 -39.72 31.34
C SER A 10 -3.20 -38.90 30.05
N PRO A 11 -3.97 -37.79 30.09
CA PRO A 11 -3.37 -36.61 29.51
C PRO A 11 -3.72 -35.27 30.19
N ARG A 12 -2.65 -34.47 30.28
CA ARG A 12 -2.55 -33.07 29.85
C ARG A 12 -3.27 -32.02 30.70
N VAL A 13 -2.46 -31.46 31.60
CA VAL A 13 -2.44 -30.02 31.90
C VAL A 13 -2.41 -29.24 30.58
N SER A 14 -3.51 -28.58 30.25
CA SER A 14 -3.60 -27.65 29.13
C SER A 14 -2.94 -26.32 29.53
N GLN A 15 -1.70 -26.11 29.10
CA GLN A 15 -1.02 -24.81 29.18
C GLN A 15 -1.68 -23.84 28.17
N PRO A 16 -2.21 -22.68 28.59
CA PRO A 16 -2.92 -21.76 27.71
C PRO A 16 -2.00 -20.70 27.09
N TRP A 17 -0.81 -21.03 26.59
CA TRP A 17 0.08 -20.01 26.00
C TRP A 17 0.70 -20.56 24.73
N LEU A 18 0.05 -20.32 23.59
CA LEU A 18 0.65 -20.38 22.23
C LEU A 18 -0.44 -20.01 21.22
N THR A 19 -0.63 -18.72 21.02
CA THR A 19 -0.94 -18.11 19.70
C THR A 19 -0.78 -16.61 19.86
N SER A 20 0.47 -16.17 19.97
CA SER A 20 0.84 -14.81 19.58
C SER A 20 0.67 -14.71 18.06
N HIS A 21 -0.57 -14.59 17.59
CA HIS A 21 -0.86 -14.03 16.28
C HIS A 21 -0.31 -12.61 16.31
N LEU A 22 0.86 -12.43 15.69
CA LEU A 22 1.40 -11.13 15.32
C LEU A 22 0.27 -10.37 14.60
N ARG A 23 -0.29 -9.40 15.31
CA ARG A 23 -1.34 -8.51 14.82
C ARG A 23 -0.72 -7.68 13.69
N LEU A 24 -0.97 -8.06 12.44
CA LEU A 24 -0.72 -7.21 11.28
C LEU A 24 -1.84 -6.16 11.18
N LEU A 25 -1.84 -5.25 12.16
CA LEU A 25 -2.55 -3.98 12.05
C LEU A 25 -1.61 -3.09 11.25
N GLY A 26 -1.79 -3.09 9.93
CA GLY A 26 -1.02 -2.27 8.98
C GLY A 26 -1.80 -1.02 8.58
N SER A 27 -1.06 0.01 8.15
CA SER A 27 -1.61 1.25 7.59
C SER A 27 -2.58 0.91 6.48
N GLN A 28 -3.46 1.84 6.12
CA GLN A 28 -4.34 1.66 4.97
C GLN A 28 -4.38 2.95 4.16
N LEU A 29 -3.84 2.91 2.94
CA LEU A 29 -3.88 4.05 2.02
C LEU A 29 -5.09 3.95 1.08
N ILE A 30 -5.99 4.92 1.17
CA ILE A 30 -7.17 5.00 0.30
C ILE A 30 -6.99 6.18 -0.64
N VAL A 31 -6.85 5.90 -1.93
CA VAL A 31 -6.63 6.94 -2.95
C VAL A 31 -7.96 7.24 -3.64
N VAL A 32 -8.52 8.43 -3.38
CA VAL A 32 -9.75 8.88 -4.03
C VAL A 32 -9.41 9.45 -5.41
N THR A 33 -10.19 9.15 -6.43
CA THR A 33 -9.99 9.67 -7.79
C THR A 33 -11.31 9.95 -8.49
N GLY A 34 -11.29 10.86 -9.46
CA GLY A 34 -12.46 11.23 -10.24
C GLY A 34 -12.24 12.56 -10.95
N LEU A 35 -13.21 12.94 -11.79
CA LEU A 35 -13.17 14.20 -12.54
C LEU A 35 -13.05 15.41 -11.60
N PRO A 36 -12.57 16.58 -12.08
CA PRO A 36 -12.73 17.82 -11.35
C PRO A 36 -14.21 18.03 -11.01
N THR A 37 -14.49 18.57 -9.82
CA THR A 37 -15.86 18.79 -9.31
C THR A 37 -16.79 17.56 -9.29
N SER A 38 -16.24 16.33 -9.33
CA SER A 38 -17.01 15.07 -9.25
C SER A 38 -17.43 14.63 -7.84
N GLY A 39 -17.30 15.48 -6.82
CA GLY A 39 -17.82 15.17 -5.48
C GLY A 39 -16.85 14.34 -4.62
N LYS A 40 -15.59 14.23 -5.05
CA LYS A 40 -14.50 13.54 -4.32
C LYS A 40 -14.43 13.95 -2.86
N SER A 41 -14.33 15.24 -2.57
CA SER A 41 -14.24 15.75 -1.20
C SER A 41 -15.49 15.44 -0.37
N THR A 42 -16.67 15.44 -0.97
CA THR A 42 -17.91 15.04 -0.28
C THR A 42 -17.86 13.56 0.10
N ARG A 43 -17.51 12.67 -0.83
CA ARG A 43 -17.42 11.23 -0.58
C ARG A 43 -16.24 10.88 0.34
N ALA A 44 -15.14 11.63 0.28
CA ALA A 44 -13.99 11.48 1.18
C ALA A 44 -14.33 11.87 2.62
N LYS A 45 -15.10 12.94 2.84
CA LYS A 45 -15.62 13.32 4.16
C LYS A 45 -16.56 12.25 4.73
N GLN A 46 -17.50 11.75 3.91
CA GLN A 46 -18.40 10.63 4.30
C GLN A 46 -17.61 9.37 4.68
N LEU A 47 -16.59 9.02 3.89
CA LEU A 47 -15.72 7.88 4.18
C LEU A 47 -14.92 8.11 5.48
N CYS A 48 -14.42 9.32 5.71
CA CYS A 48 -13.71 9.69 6.92
C CYS A 48 -14.59 9.51 8.16
N GLU A 49 -15.84 9.98 8.11
CA GLU A 49 -16.82 9.79 9.19
C GLU A 49 -17.11 8.30 9.43
N TYR A 50 -17.34 7.53 8.36
CA TYR A 50 -17.59 6.10 8.43
C TYR A 50 -16.40 5.34 9.05
N VAL A 51 -15.17 5.60 8.58
CA VAL A 51 -13.95 4.96 9.10
C VAL A 51 -13.71 5.34 10.56
N SER A 52 -13.93 6.60 10.92
CA SER A 52 -13.82 7.06 12.32
C SER A 52 -14.76 6.29 13.25
N GLN A 53 -16.02 6.10 12.84
CA GLN A 53 -16.99 5.29 13.59
C GLN A 53 -16.54 3.82 13.71
N ARG A 54 -16.08 3.20 12.62
CA ARG A 54 -15.58 1.82 12.63
C ARG A 54 -14.34 1.63 13.53
N ILE A 55 -13.46 2.63 13.57
CA ILE A 55 -12.29 2.63 14.46
C ILE A 55 -12.74 2.70 15.93
N ALA A 56 -13.74 3.54 16.25
CA ALA A 56 -14.27 3.67 17.61
C ALA A 56 -14.99 2.39 18.08
N ASP A 57 -15.75 1.75 17.19
CA ASP A 57 -16.53 0.55 17.50
C ASP A 57 -15.65 -0.72 17.65
N SER A 58 -14.48 -0.74 17.01
CA SER A 58 -13.62 -1.93 16.98
C SER A 58 -12.45 -1.83 17.97
N PRO A 59 -12.41 -2.63 19.04
CA PRO A 59 -11.28 -2.66 19.97
C PRO A 59 -9.96 -3.09 19.31
N LYS A 60 -10.00 -3.75 18.15
CA LYS A 60 -8.81 -4.07 17.35
C LYS A 60 -8.16 -2.80 16.74
N HIS A 61 -8.96 -1.77 16.47
CA HIS A 61 -8.51 -0.57 15.76
C HIS A 61 -8.43 0.70 16.60
N GLN A 62 -8.75 0.67 17.90
CA GLN A 62 -8.76 1.86 18.77
C GLN A 62 -7.47 2.70 18.78
N ASN A 63 -6.31 2.10 18.51
CA ASN A 63 -5.04 2.81 18.44
C ASN A 63 -4.73 3.39 17.04
N HIS A 64 -5.61 3.20 16.05
CA HIS A 64 -5.38 3.71 14.71
C HIS A 64 -5.78 5.17 14.61
N ARG A 65 -4.97 5.93 13.89
CA ARG A 65 -5.27 7.32 13.57
C ARG A 65 -5.83 7.41 12.15
N LEU A 66 -6.64 8.42 11.92
CA LEU A 66 -7.24 8.70 10.63
C LEU A 66 -6.77 10.07 10.12
N HIS A 67 -6.27 10.10 8.89
CA HIS A 67 -5.79 11.31 8.23
C HIS A 67 -6.54 11.51 6.92
N LEU A 68 -7.05 12.71 6.70
CA LEU A 68 -7.60 13.16 5.41
C LEU A 68 -6.65 14.19 4.83
N ILE A 69 -6.02 13.87 3.70
CA ILE A 69 -5.09 14.74 2.98
C ILE A 69 -5.75 15.11 1.66
N SER A 70 -5.80 16.41 1.37
CA SER A 70 -6.27 16.97 0.10
C SER A 70 -5.44 18.14 -0.37
N ASP A 71 -5.63 18.54 -1.63
CA ASP A 71 -5.03 19.77 -2.18
C ASP A 71 -5.38 20.98 -1.28
N ASP A 72 -6.64 21.10 -0.90
CA ASP A 72 -7.13 22.18 -0.03
C ASP A 72 -6.46 22.13 1.37
N SER A 73 -6.26 20.93 1.94
CA SER A 73 -5.58 20.79 3.25
C SER A 73 -4.11 21.21 3.24
N LEU A 74 -3.47 21.16 2.06
CA LEU A 74 -2.10 21.56 1.85
C LEU A 74 -1.98 22.96 1.25
N SER A 75 -3.11 23.69 1.13
CA SER A 75 -3.16 25.01 0.50
C SER A 75 -2.61 25.02 -0.93
N ILE A 76 -2.86 23.95 -1.69
CA ILE A 76 -2.49 23.81 -3.09
C ILE A 76 -3.61 24.41 -3.94
N ASP A 77 -3.32 25.52 -4.61
CA ASP A 77 -4.25 26.21 -5.49
C ASP A 77 -4.56 25.39 -6.74
N ARG A 78 -5.80 25.43 -7.24
CA ARG A 78 -6.24 24.67 -8.44
C ARG A 78 -5.57 25.14 -9.73
N SER A 79 -4.97 26.32 -9.75
CA SER A 79 -4.17 26.86 -10.85
C SER A 79 -2.92 26.04 -11.15
N VAL A 80 -2.40 25.25 -10.21
CA VAL A 80 -1.22 24.38 -10.46
C VAL A 80 -1.46 23.30 -11.52
N TYR A 81 -2.72 23.03 -11.84
CA TYR A 81 -3.11 22.12 -12.92
C TYR A 81 -3.17 22.81 -14.30
N HIS A 82 -3.03 24.14 -14.32
CA HIS A 82 -3.10 24.91 -15.55
C HIS A 82 -1.83 24.74 -16.38
N LEU A 83 -2.01 24.69 -17.70
CA LEU A 83 -0.92 24.40 -18.65
C LEU A 83 -0.29 25.66 -19.25
N SER A 84 -1.01 26.78 -19.20
CA SER A 84 -0.48 28.09 -19.56
C SER A 84 0.49 28.59 -18.49
N PRO A 85 1.72 28.99 -18.86
CA PRO A 85 2.69 29.63 -17.95
C PRO A 85 2.17 30.90 -17.27
N GLU A 86 1.20 31.59 -17.88
CA GLU A 86 0.65 32.86 -17.36
C GLU A 86 -0.31 32.65 -16.18
N ALA A 87 -0.88 31.45 -16.05
CA ALA A 87 -1.87 31.13 -15.04
C ALA A 87 -1.29 30.41 -13.82
N VAL A 88 0.00 30.07 -13.83
CA VAL A 88 0.70 29.41 -12.73
C VAL A 88 1.55 30.44 -11.95
N PRO A 89 1.90 30.18 -10.67
CA PRO A 89 2.69 31.13 -9.89
C PRO A 89 4.01 31.49 -10.57
N ALA A 90 4.38 32.78 -10.57
CA ALA A 90 5.51 33.32 -11.32
C ALA A 90 6.89 32.68 -10.99
N HIS A 91 7.02 32.07 -9.82
CA HIS A 91 8.25 31.39 -9.39
C HIS A 91 8.35 29.95 -9.91
N THR A 92 7.32 29.42 -10.57
CA THR A 92 7.34 28.07 -11.15
C THR A 92 8.14 28.06 -12.45
N ARG A 93 9.00 27.05 -12.61
CA ARG A 93 9.88 26.93 -13.79
C ARG A 93 9.10 26.71 -15.09
N SER A 94 7.95 26.04 -15.00
CA SER A 94 7.01 25.81 -16.11
C SER A 94 5.66 25.37 -15.55
N ALA A 95 4.63 25.43 -16.37
CA ALA A 95 3.30 24.93 -16.00
C ALA A 95 3.33 23.46 -15.54
N ASN A 96 4.04 22.59 -16.27
CA ASN A 96 4.21 21.18 -15.87
C ASN A 96 4.99 20.99 -14.56
N ALA A 97 5.85 21.94 -14.19
CA ALA A 97 6.58 21.89 -12.93
C ALA A 97 5.65 22.16 -11.74
N SER A 98 4.69 23.09 -11.89
CA SER A 98 3.75 23.43 -10.81
C SER A 98 2.93 22.22 -10.35
N GLU A 99 2.36 21.45 -11.29
CA GLU A 99 1.64 20.22 -10.95
C GLU A 99 2.57 19.15 -10.37
N LYS A 100 3.81 19.06 -10.87
CA LYS A 100 4.81 18.12 -10.34
C LYS A 100 5.14 18.45 -8.88
N ASP A 101 5.26 19.73 -8.54
CA ASP A 101 5.55 20.20 -7.20
C ASP A 101 4.35 19.97 -6.27
N ALA A 102 3.11 20.17 -6.76
CA ALA A 102 1.89 19.80 -6.06
C ALA A 102 1.84 18.30 -5.72
N ARG A 103 2.15 17.43 -6.71
CA ARG A 103 2.26 15.98 -6.46
C ARG A 103 3.37 15.64 -5.46
N ALA A 104 4.51 16.34 -5.50
CA ALA A 104 5.58 16.15 -4.54
C ALA A 104 5.15 16.55 -3.11
N ALA A 105 4.36 17.62 -2.96
CA ALA A 105 3.80 18.04 -1.68
C ALA A 105 2.81 17.00 -1.12
N LEU A 106 1.86 16.52 -1.94
CA LEU A 106 0.93 15.45 -1.58
C LEU A 106 1.68 14.17 -1.19
N TYR A 107 2.67 13.77 -1.99
CA TYR A 107 3.50 12.59 -1.71
C TYR A 107 4.22 12.73 -0.36
N ALA A 108 4.83 13.88 -0.09
CA ALA A 108 5.50 14.14 1.17
C ALA A 108 4.53 14.13 2.36
N ALA A 109 3.31 14.67 2.20
CA ALA A 109 2.29 14.66 3.24
C ALA A 109 1.84 13.23 3.57
N VAL A 110 1.51 12.43 2.55
CA VAL A 110 1.14 11.01 2.71
C VAL A 110 2.27 10.23 3.37
N LYS A 111 3.50 10.35 2.86
CA LYS A 111 4.67 9.64 3.39
C LYS A 111 4.97 9.93 4.86
N ARG A 112 4.66 11.14 5.36
CA ARG A 112 4.89 11.51 6.76
C ARG A 112 3.93 10.82 7.72
N VAL A 113 2.71 10.53 7.28
CA VAL A 113 1.64 9.97 8.13
C VAL A 113 1.41 8.48 7.89
N LEU A 114 1.89 7.95 6.77
CA LEU A 114 1.75 6.54 6.43
C LEU A 114 2.59 5.69 7.38
N SER A 115 1.93 4.96 8.28
CA SER A 115 2.55 4.08 9.27
C SER A 115 1.62 2.93 9.62
N ASP A 116 2.12 1.84 10.20
CA ASP A 116 1.33 0.62 10.47
C ASP A 116 0.02 0.85 11.25
N ASN A 117 -0.10 1.96 12.00
CA ASN A 117 -1.30 2.29 12.78
C ASN A 117 -2.13 3.44 12.18
N ASP A 118 -1.98 3.78 10.90
CA ASP A 118 -2.63 4.96 10.32
C ASP A 118 -3.49 4.61 9.08
N PHE A 119 -4.73 5.10 9.08
CA PHE A 119 -5.57 5.19 7.89
C PHE A 119 -5.33 6.54 7.22
N VAL A 120 -5.05 6.52 5.93
CA VAL A 120 -4.77 7.73 5.15
C VAL A 120 -5.72 7.77 3.97
N ILE A 121 -6.61 8.76 3.95
CA ILE A 121 -7.50 9.06 2.82
C ILE A 121 -6.87 10.22 2.04
N LEU A 122 -6.52 9.97 0.78
CA LEU A 122 -6.00 10.99 -0.13
C LEU A 122 -7.12 11.48 -1.06
N ASP A 123 -7.72 12.61 -0.72
CA ASP A 123 -8.69 13.33 -1.55
C ASP A 123 -7.98 14.25 -2.55
N GLY A 124 -7.78 13.76 -3.77
CA GLY A 124 -7.21 14.54 -4.86
C GLY A 124 -7.77 14.11 -6.20
N LEU A 125 -7.39 14.78 -7.28
CA LEU A 125 -7.76 14.31 -8.63
C LEU A 125 -7.20 12.91 -8.91
N ASN A 126 -5.93 12.69 -8.54
CA ASN A 126 -5.22 11.42 -8.69
C ASN A 126 -5.42 10.77 -10.08
N TYR A 127 -5.48 11.63 -11.11
CA TYR A 127 -5.99 11.31 -12.43
C TYR A 127 -4.95 10.69 -13.38
N ILE A 128 -3.68 10.68 -12.98
CA ILE A 128 -2.57 10.13 -13.76
C ILE A 128 -2.22 8.74 -13.23
N LYS A 129 -2.19 7.73 -14.09
CA LYS A 129 -1.81 6.34 -13.75
C LYS A 129 -0.41 6.26 -13.15
N GLY A 130 0.55 6.97 -13.74
CA GLY A 130 1.93 7.01 -13.23
C GLY A 130 2.01 7.55 -11.80
N TRP A 131 1.11 8.46 -11.42
CA TRP A 131 1.01 8.99 -10.06
C TRP A 131 0.36 7.98 -9.10
N ARG A 132 -0.74 7.33 -9.49
CA ARG A 132 -1.34 6.24 -8.69
C ARG A 132 -0.35 5.08 -8.47
N TYR A 133 0.45 4.75 -9.47
CA TYR A 133 1.54 3.77 -9.34
C TYR A 133 2.61 4.19 -8.32
N GLN A 134 2.98 5.48 -8.24
CA GLN A 134 3.92 5.97 -7.24
C GLN A 134 3.37 5.81 -5.82
N LEU A 135 2.09 6.14 -5.60
CA LEU A 135 1.41 5.95 -4.32
C LEU A 135 1.32 4.47 -3.93
N HIS A 136 1.00 3.61 -4.89
CA HIS A 136 1.00 2.16 -4.67
C HIS A 136 2.39 1.64 -4.27
N CYS A 137 3.45 2.10 -4.95
CA CYS A 137 4.82 1.74 -4.59
C CYS A 137 5.18 2.19 -3.17
N GLU A 138 4.73 3.37 -2.74
CA GLU A 138 4.97 3.89 -1.40
C GLU A 138 4.25 3.04 -0.34
N ALA A 139 2.97 2.73 -0.57
CA ALA A 139 2.22 1.83 0.29
C ALA A 139 2.88 0.44 0.37
N LYS A 140 3.35 -0.08 -0.77
CA LYS A 140 4.09 -1.35 -0.82
C LYS A 140 5.40 -1.30 -0.03
N ALA A 141 6.14 -0.18 -0.09
CA ALA A 141 7.36 0.01 0.68
C ALA A 141 7.09 0.02 2.20
N MET A 142 5.95 0.59 2.60
CA MET A 142 5.47 0.63 3.97
C MET A 142 4.68 -0.63 4.39
N ARG A 143 4.66 -1.70 3.57
CA ARG A 143 3.95 -2.97 3.86
C ARG A 143 2.46 -2.80 4.15
N THR A 144 1.86 -1.78 3.55
CA THR A 144 0.45 -1.42 3.77
C THR A 144 -0.40 -1.70 2.53
N PRO A 145 -1.62 -2.23 2.71
CA PRO A 145 -2.62 -2.28 1.65
C PRO A 145 -2.98 -0.87 1.18
N ASN A 146 -3.18 -0.74 -0.12
CA ASN A 146 -3.79 0.43 -0.74
C ASN A 146 -5.02 0.02 -1.53
N CYS A 147 -5.95 0.95 -1.73
CA CYS A 147 -7.07 0.79 -2.65
C CYS A 147 -7.38 2.10 -3.38
N ILE A 148 -8.10 1.99 -4.50
CA ILE A 148 -8.62 3.13 -5.24
C ILE A 148 -10.12 3.25 -4.99
N LEU A 149 -10.56 4.47 -4.65
CA LEU A 149 -11.97 4.84 -4.61
C LEU A 149 -12.27 5.82 -5.75
N GLN A 150 -12.88 5.34 -6.82
CA GLN A 150 -13.31 6.16 -7.94
C GLN A 150 -14.71 6.73 -7.71
N ILE A 151 -14.86 8.04 -7.89
CA ILE A 151 -16.17 8.69 -7.89
C ILE A 151 -16.67 8.84 -9.33
N GLY A 152 -17.65 8.02 -9.70
CA GLY A 152 -18.33 8.06 -10.98
C GLY A 152 -19.31 9.22 -11.06
N CYS A 153 -19.06 10.15 -11.96
CA CYS A 153 -19.93 11.29 -12.23
C CYS A 153 -19.89 11.60 -13.72
N SER A 154 -21.04 11.95 -14.32
CA SER A 154 -21.06 12.38 -15.72
C SER A 154 -20.35 13.72 -15.90
N VAL A 155 -19.73 13.92 -17.06
CA VAL A 155 -19.03 15.17 -17.39
C VAL A 155 -19.96 16.37 -17.25
N ASP A 156 -21.20 16.26 -17.75
CA ASP A 156 -22.18 17.36 -17.68
C ASP A 156 -22.54 17.74 -16.25
N ARG A 157 -22.72 16.75 -15.37
CA ARG A 157 -23.03 16.97 -13.96
C ARG A 157 -21.86 17.63 -13.24
N ALA A 158 -20.65 17.12 -13.46
CA ALA A 158 -19.44 17.70 -12.88
C ALA A 158 -19.20 19.14 -13.39
N ARG A 159 -19.48 19.42 -14.67
CA ARG A 159 -19.39 20.77 -15.26
C ARG A 159 -20.39 21.72 -14.63
N ALA A 160 -21.65 21.30 -14.48
CA ALA A 160 -22.69 22.11 -13.84
C ALA A 160 -22.31 22.53 -12.41
N VAL A 161 -21.66 21.64 -11.65
CA VAL A 161 -21.13 21.97 -10.31
C VAL A 161 -20.03 23.05 -10.40
N ASN A 162 -19.14 22.96 -11.38
CA ASN A 162 -18.10 23.97 -11.58
C ASN A 162 -18.68 25.33 -11.99
N GLU A 163 -19.67 25.35 -12.88
CA GLU A 163 -20.39 26.56 -13.29
C GLU A 163 -21.11 27.24 -12.13
N GLU A 164 -21.77 26.47 -11.26
CA GLU A 164 -22.41 27.04 -10.07
C GLU A 164 -21.38 27.65 -9.11
N ARG A 165 -20.21 27.03 -8.94
CA ARG A 165 -19.12 27.60 -8.13
C ARG A 165 -18.57 28.89 -8.76
N LEU A 166 -18.40 28.93 -10.08
CA LEU A 166 -18.02 30.16 -10.80
C LEU A 166 -19.06 31.27 -10.63
N ARG A 167 -20.35 30.93 -10.70
CA ARG A 167 -21.46 31.88 -10.50
C ARG A 167 -21.46 32.46 -9.08
N LYS A 168 -21.24 31.61 -8.07
CA LYS A 168 -21.08 32.04 -6.67
C LYS A 168 -19.89 32.99 -6.49
N ARG A 169 -18.73 32.67 -7.08
CA ARG A 169 -17.53 33.53 -7.05
C ARG A 169 -17.80 34.91 -7.66
N ARG A 170 -18.49 34.97 -8.82
CA ARG A 170 -18.84 36.25 -9.46
C ARG A 170 -19.75 37.11 -8.60
N ARG A 171 -20.79 36.53 -8.01
CA ARG A 171 -21.71 37.23 -7.09
C ARG A 171 -21.02 37.81 -5.86
N GLN A 172 -19.99 37.13 -5.35
CA GLN A 172 -19.20 37.60 -4.21
C GLN A 172 -18.21 38.71 -4.59
N GLN A 173 -17.85 38.84 -5.87
CA GLN A 173 -16.91 39.85 -6.38
C GLN A 173 -17.60 41.10 -6.94
N GLU A 174 -18.92 41.08 -7.12
CA GLU A 174 -19.70 42.28 -7.47
C GLU A 174 -19.72 43.24 -6.25
N PRO A 175 -19.25 44.50 -6.40
CA PRO A 175 -19.25 45.45 -5.30
C PRO A 175 -20.70 45.77 -4.91
N SER A 176 -21.02 45.57 -3.63
CA SER A 176 -22.32 45.88 -3.03
C SER A 176 -22.61 47.38 -3.12
N GLY A 177 -23.34 47.78 -4.15
CA GLY A 177 -24.13 49.00 -4.13
C GLY A 177 -25.39 48.79 -3.30
N ALA A 178 -25.40 49.36 -2.09
CA ALA A 178 -26.52 49.54 -1.15
C ALA A 178 -26.93 48.36 -0.24
N ASP A 179 -26.92 48.66 1.07
CA ASP A 179 -27.53 47.99 2.23
C ASP A 179 -27.12 46.55 2.57
N THR A 180 -25.90 46.42 3.13
CA THR A 180 -25.54 45.24 3.93
C THR A 180 -26.23 45.33 5.30
N ARG A 181 -27.32 44.57 5.48
CA ARG A 181 -27.78 44.19 6.81
C ARG A 181 -26.77 43.21 7.40
N GLU A 182 -26.15 43.60 8.52
CA GLU A 182 -25.34 42.73 9.37
C GLU A 182 -26.17 41.49 9.75
N GLY A 183 -25.75 40.30 9.33
CA GLY A 183 -26.51 39.08 9.68
C GLY A 183 -26.02 37.76 9.11
N ASP A 184 -25.35 37.72 7.96
CA ASP A 184 -24.91 36.45 7.37
C ASP A 184 -23.41 36.24 7.59
N VAL A 185 -23.04 35.84 8.81
CA VAL A 185 -21.78 35.15 9.05
C VAL A 185 -21.91 33.76 8.42
N ILE A 186 -21.43 33.62 7.19
CA ILE A 186 -21.35 32.32 6.50
C ILE A 186 -20.38 31.44 7.30
N PRO A 187 -20.75 30.19 7.68
CA PRO A 187 -19.83 29.29 8.34
C PRO A 187 -18.59 29.05 7.46
N GLU A 188 -17.41 29.38 7.99
CA GLU A 188 -16.10 29.00 7.42
C GLU A 188 -16.04 27.46 7.31
N GLY A 189 -16.34 26.89 6.14
CA GLY A 189 -16.30 25.44 5.99
C GLY A 189 -16.50 24.84 4.61
N ASP A 190 -16.99 25.60 3.61
CA ASP A 190 -17.31 25.05 2.28
C ASP A 190 -16.98 25.98 1.10
N ALA A 191 -15.96 26.83 1.24
CA ALA A 191 -15.44 27.67 0.16
C ALA A 191 -14.55 26.87 -0.79
N THR A 192 -15.10 25.85 -1.46
CA THR A 192 -14.35 25.09 -2.46
C THR A 192 -14.23 25.91 -3.74
N GLU A 193 -13.01 26.26 -4.15
CA GLU A 193 -12.81 27.13 -5.32
C GLU A 193 -13.25 26.45 -6.63
N PRO A 194 -13.76 27.24 -7.59
CA PRO A 194 -13.98 26.75 -8.95
C PRO A 194 -12.66 26.54 -9.71
N TYR A 195 -12.73 25.75 -10.77
CA TYR A 195 -11.68 25.67 -11.79
C TYR A 195 -12.01 26.65 -12.92
N GLU A 196 -10.98 27.28 -13.50
CA GLU A 196 -11.15 28.02 -14.75
C GLU A 196 -11.64 27.07 -15.87
N PRO A 197 -12.60 27.48 -16.73
CA PRO A 197 -13.24 26.58 -17.70
C PRO A 197 -12.24 25.84 -18.59
N ALA A 198 -11.24 26.54 -19.12
CA ALA A 198 -10.20 25.94 -19.96
C ALA A 198 -9.36 24.89 -19.19
N ASN A 199 -9.07 25.13 -17.91
CA ASN A 199 -8.36 24.18 -17.08
C ASN A 199 -9.23 22.94 -16.79
N TRP A 200 -10.51 23.17 -16.49
CA TRP A 200 -11.47 22.11 -16.20
C TRP A 200 -11.62 21.14 -17.37
N ASP A 201 -11.83 21.66 -18.59
CA ASP A 201 -11.96 20.82 -19.79
C ASP A 201 -10.67 20.05 -20.09
N ASN A 202 -9.51 20.68 -19.92
CA ASN A 202 -8.21 20.03 -20.07
C ASN A 202 -8.00 18.89 -19.06
N LEU A 203 -8.41 19.09 -17.81
CA LEU A 203 -8.31 18.06 -16.76
C LEU A 203 -9.23 16.88 -17.03
N VAL A 204 -10.45 17.12 -17.52
CA VAL A 204 -11.37 16.05 -17.94
C VAL A 204 -10.76 15.25 -19.09
N PHE A 205 -10.22 15.92 -20.11
CA PHE A 205 -9.60 15.25 -21.26
C PHE A 205 -8.38 14.39 -20.87
N ARG A 206 -7.61 14.81 -19.86
CA ARG A 206 -6.41 14.11 -19.39
C ARG A 206 -6.69 13.05 -18.34
N TYR A 207 -7.94 12.89 -17.92
CA TYR A 207 -8.31 11.93 -16.88
C TYR A 207 -8.08 10.49 -17.37
N GLU A 208 -7.19 9.75 -16.71
CA GLU A 208 -6.94 8.35 -16.99
C GLU A 208 -7.75 7.48 -16.02
N GLU A 209 -8.80 6.83 -16.52
CA GLU A 209 -9.66 5.97 -15.69
C GLU A 209 -8.85 4.87 -14.98
N PRO A 210 -9.10 4.61 -13.68
CA PRO A 210 -8.52 3.50 -12.97
C PRO A 210 -8.84 2.16 -13.63
N ASN A 211 -7.83 1.30 -13.79
CA ASN A 211 -8.02 0.00 -14.42
C ASN A 211 -7.87 -1.12 -13.38
N PRO A 212 -8.97 -1.84 -13.03
CA PRO A 212 -8.95 -2.89 -12.00
C PRO A 212 -8.05 -4.08 -12.36
N MET A 213 -7.69 -4.25 -13.64
CA MET A 213 -6.77 -5.29 -14.09
C MET A 213 -5.31 -4.97 -13.75
N THR A 214 -5.00 -3.71 -13.42
CA THR A 214 -3.64 -3.31 -13.04
C THR A 214 -3.45 -3.41 -11.52
N ARG A 215 -2.31 -3.98 -11.11
CA ARG A 215 -1.98 -4.22 -9.69
C ARG A 215 -1.99 -2.97 -8.80
N TRP A 216 -1.76 -1.79 -9.37
CA TRP A 216 -1.68 -0.53 -8.61
C TRP A 216 -3.01 0.24 -8.55
N ASP A 217 -3.97 -0.10 -9.40
CA ASP A 217 -5.33 0.43 -9.31
C ASP A 217 -6.31 -0.57 -8.66
N SER A 218 -5.82 -1.75 -8.26
CA SER A 218 -6.58 -2.81 -7.61
C SER A 218 -6.22 -2.91 -6.12
N PRO A 219 -7.19 -3.09 -5.22
CA PRO A 219 -8.64 -3.17 -5.44
C PRO A 219 -9.27 -1.80 -5.78
N LEU A 220 -10.19 -1.80 -6.76
CA LEU A 220 -10.93 -0.63 -7.23
C LEU A 220 -12.37 -0.68 -6.68
N PHE A 221 -12.79 0.39 -6.03
CA PHE A 221 -14.16 0.63 -5.60
C PHE A 221 -14.72 1.82 -6.38
N THR A 222 -15.98 1.75 -6.80
CA THR A 222 -16.65 2.82 -7.54
C THR A 222 -17.89 3.26 -6.79
N LEU A 223 -18.04 4.57 -6.59
CA LEU A 223 -19.27 5.20 -6.09
C LEU A 223 -19.83 6.11 -7.17
N ILE A 224 -21.08 5.89 -7.56
CA ILE A 224 -21.78 6.74 -8.50
C ILE A 224 -22.34 7.94 -7.74
N TRP A 225 -22.33 9.12 -8.37
CA TRP A 225 -22.81 10.35 -7.75
C TRP A 225 -24.22 10.20 -7.17
N ASP A 226 -25.13 9.59 -7.93
CA ASP A 226 -26.54 9.40 -7.58
C ASP A 226 -26.80 8.14 -6.73
N ASP A 227 -25.76 7.44 -6.26
CA ASP A 227 -25.92 6.32 -5.32
C ASP A 227 -26.55 6.80 -4.02
N ASP A 228 -27.55 6.04 -3.56
CA ASP A 228 -28.19 6.25 -2.27
C ASP A 228 -27.22 5.97 -1.09
N GLN A 229 -27.67 6.31 0.11
CA GLN A 229 -26.87 6.11 1.32
C GLN A 229 -26.58 4.63 1.60
N ASP A 230 -27.51 3.73 1.24
CA ASP A 230 -27.36 2.29 1.48
C ASP A 230 -26.31 1.67 0.56
N GLN A 231 -26.30 2.01 -0.73
CA GLN A 231 -25.26 1.59 -1.68
C GLN A 231 -23.91 2.19 -1.32
N THR A 232 -23.89 3.48 -0.96
CA THR A 232 -22.66 4.14 -0.48
C THR A 232 -22.07 3.36 0.71
N ARG A 233 -22.93 3.00 1.68
CA ARG A 233 -22.52 2.25 2.87
C ARG A 233 -22.05 0.84 2.52
N LYS A 234 -22.71 0.11 1.63
CA LYS A 234 -22.27 -1.22 1.17
C LYS A 234 -20.88 -1.19 0.54
N THR A 235 -20.59 -0.15 -0.25
CA THR A 235 -19.25 0.04 -0.83
C THR A 235 -18.22 0.34 0.24
N PHE A 236 -18.55 1.15 1.25
CA PHE A 236 -17.67 1.41 2.39
C PHE A 236 -17.45 0.18 3.28
N ASP A 237 -18.47 -0.65 3.47
CA ASP A 237 -18.36 -1.94 4.16
C ASP A 237 -17.39 -2.86 3.41
N SER A 238 -17.57 -3.00 2.09
CA SER A 238 -16.69 -3.82 1.24
C SER A 238 -15.24 -3.29 1.24
N LEU A 239 -15.06 -1.97 1.19
CA LEU A 239 -13.75 -1.33 1.28
C LEU A 239 -13.11 -1.62 2.65
N TRP A 240 -13.87 -1.47 3.72
CA TRP A 240 -13.41 -1.77 5.07
C TRP A 240 -13.01 -3.24 5.23
N ASP A 241 -13.77 -4.18 4.71
CA ASP A 241 -13.44 -5.60 4.85
C ASP A 241 -12.13 -5.96 4.13
N VAL A 242 -11.87 -5.37 2.97
CA VAL A 242 -10.63 -5.60 2.21
C VAL A 242 -9.42 -4.94 2.89
N MET A 243 -9.59 -3.74 3.45
CA MET A 243 -8.50 -2.95 4.02
C MET A 243 -8.23 -3.30 5.50
N ALA A 244 -9.30 -3.54 6.26
CA ALA A 244 -9.32 -3.67 7.72
C ALA A 244 -9.68 -5.10 8.23
N GLY A 245 -10.26 -5.96 7.39
CA GLY A 245 -10.71 -7.29 7.78
C GLY A 245 -9.61 -8.31 8.11
N ASP A 246 -10.01 -9.49 8.59
CA ASP A 246 -9.06 -10.57 8.95
C ASP A 246 -8.44 -11.27 7.72
N GLY A 247 -8.94 -10.99 6.51
CA GLY A 247 -8.45 -11.51 5.22
C GLY A 247 -7.60 -10.54 4.41
N LYS A 248 -6.96 -9.55 5.04
CA LYS A 248 -6.15 -8.53 4.36
C LYS A 248 -5.10 -9.14 3.42
N PRO A 249 -4.91 -8.58 2.22
CA PRO A 249 -3.80 -8.98 1.38
C PRO A 249 -2.48 -8.65 2.09
N VAL A 250 -1.64 -9.66 2.33
CA VAL A 250 -0.31 -9.47 2.91
C VAL A 250 0.58 -8.77 1.88
N VAL A 251 0.81 -7.47 2.09
CA VAL A 251 1.64 -6.68 1.18
C VAL A 251 3.11 -6.91 1.48
N ARG A 252 3.77 -7.67 0.60
CA ARG A 252 5.23 -7.90 0.67
C ARG A 252 5.96 -6.80 -0.12
N PRO A 253 6.98 -6.12 0.43
CA PRO A 253 7.77 -5.15 -0.32
C PRO A 253 8.48 -5.81 -1.49
N ASN A 254 8.76 -5.04 -2.54
CA ASN A 254 9.68 -5.52 -3.56
C ASN A 254 11.08 -5.64 -2.94
N GLN A 255 11.71 -6.81 -3.06
CA GLN A 255 13.05 -7.06 -2.51
C GLN A 255 14.12 -6.10 -3.08
N SER A 256 13.88 -5.51 -4.25
CA SER A 256 14.75 -4.51 -4.90
C SER A 256 14.69 -3.11 -4.25
N THR A 257 13.62 -2.80 -3.50
CA THR A 257 13.38 -1.46 -2.92
C THR A 257 13.50 -1.40 -1.40
N GLU A 258 13.76 -2.53 -0.72
CA GLU A 258 14.09 -2.49 0.71
C GLU A 258 15.35 -1.66 0.88
N ARG A 259 15.32 -0.63 1.75
CA ARG A 259 16.49 0.21 2.02
C ARG A 259 17.56 -0.67 2.63
N ARG A 260 18.61 -0.90 1.88
CA ARG A 260 19.74 -1.66 2.37
C ARG A 260 20.75 -0.65 2.99
N GLY A 261 21.26 -0.93 4.20
CA GLY A 261 22.33 -0.16 4.89
C GLY A 261 23.76 -0.30 4.31
N ARG A 262 24.35 0.83 3.90
CA ARG A 262 25.60 0.95 3.12
C ARG A 262 26.83 0.76 4.01
N ASP A 263 27.27 -0.47 4.28
CA ASP A 263 28.67 -0.82 4.63
C ASP A 263 28.87 -2.36 4.74
N ALA A 264 29.26 -3.00 3.64
CA ALA A 264 29.60 -4.43 3.67
C ALA A 264 30.98 -4.63 4.31
N GLY A 265 31.06 -5.34 5.44
CA GLY A 265 32.34 -5.80 5.99
C GLY A 265 33.16 -6.57 4.94
N SER A 266 34.49 -6.49 5.02
CA SER A 266 35.44 -7.00 4.02
C SER A 266 35.32 -8.50 3.69
N ASP A 267 34.63 -9.29 4.51
CA ASP A 267 34.40 -10.74 4.34
C ASP A 267 32.98 -11.10 3.84
N TYR A 268 32.10 -10.11 3.63
CA TYR A 268 30.69 -10.35 3.31
C TYR A 268 30.48 -11.17 2.04
N LEU A 269 31.21 -10.85 0.96
CA LEU A 269 31.05 -11.54 -0.32
C LEU A 269 31.45 -13.01 -0.24
N TYR A 270 32.46 -13.32 0.58
CA TYR A 270 32.91 -14.68 0.80
C TYR A 270 31.87 -15.48 1.60
N VAL A 271 31.36 -14.89 2.69
CA VAL A 271 30.28 -15.51 3.49
C VAL A 271 29.02 -15.71 2.64
N LEU A 272 28.60 -14.72 1.85
CA LEU A 272 27.45 -14.80 0.96
C LEU A 272 27.55 -15.97 -0.03
N ASP A 273 28.68 -16.12 -0.73
CA ASP A 273 28.85 -17.21 -1.69
C ASP A 273 28.92 -18.57 -0.98
N ARG A 274 29.62 -18.65 0.16
CA ARG A 274 29.75 -19.88 0.95
C ARG A 274 28.40 -20.38 1.47
N GLU A 275 27.63 -19.52 2.14
CA GLU A 275 26.35 -19.91 2.75
C GLU A 275 25.29 -20.25 1.70
N THR A 276 25.20 -19.48 0.61
CA THR A 276 24.25 -19.78 -0.47
C THR A 276 24.58 -21.06 -1.21
N GLN A 277 25.88 -21.36 -1.42
CA GLN A 277 26.32 -22.61 -2.03
C GLN A 277 26.06 -23.83 -1.11
N ASP A 278 26.24 -23.67 0.20
CA ASP A 278 25.95 -24.72 1.18
C ASP A 278 24.46 -25.10 1.21
N ILE A 279 23.55 -24.12 1.09
CA ILE A 279 22.10 -24.37 0.96
C ILE A 279 21.79 -25.12 -0.34
N VAL A 280 22.35 -24.70 -1.49
CA VAL A 280 22.16 -25.40 -2.77
C VAL A 280 22.63 -26.86 -2.68
N LYS A 281 23.76 -27.10 -2.02
CA LYS A 281 24.30 -28.46 -1.81
C LYS A 281 23.33 -29.32 -0.99
N ARG A 282 22.79 -28.81 0.12
CA ARG A 282 21.82 -29.54 0.95
C ARG A 282 20.54 -29.90 0.20
N ILE A 283 20.04 -28.99 -0.64
CA ILE A 283 18.86 -29.27 -1.48
C ILE A 283 19.13 -30.46 -2.40
N LEU A 284 20.29 -30.49 -3.06
CA LEU A 284 20.65 -31.57 -3.97
C LEU A 284 20.88 -32.91 -3.25
N GLU A 285 21.53 -32.88 -2.09
CA GLU A 285 21.73 -34.07 -1.25
C GLU A 285 20.39 -34.66 -0.79
N ARG A 286 19.46 -33.80 -0.35
CA ARG A 286 18.12 -34.24 0.06
C ARG A 286 17.32 -34.82 -1.11
N GLN A 287 17.39 -34.19 -2.28
CA GLN A 287 16.75 -34.69 -3.49
C GLN A 287 17.32 -36.04 -3.97
N ALA A 288 18.60 -36.30 -3.72
CA ALA A 288 19.23 -37.58 -4.03
C ALA A 288 18.78 -38.71 -3.08
N VAL A 289 18.52 -38.40 -1.82
CA VAL A 289 18.05 -39.38 -0.81
C VAL A 289 16.56 -39.69 -0.95
N ASP A 290 15.72 -38.68 -1.17
CA ASP A 290 14.26 -38.83 -1.23
C ASP A 290 13.76 -39.25 -2.64
N GLY A 291 14.66 -39.62 -3.56
CA GLY A 291 14.32 -40.20 -4.86
C GLY A 291 13.82 -39.23 -5.94
N GLY A 292 13.86 -37.91 -5.68
CA GLY A 292 13.41 -36.88 -6.62
C GLY A 292 11.88 -36.86 -6.84
N GLY A 293 11.24 -35.71 -6.61
CA GLY A 293 9.84 -35.49 -7.02
C GLY A 293 8.77 -35.66 -5.94
N HIS A 294 9.09 -36.05 -4.71
CA HIS A 294 8.07 -36.19 -3.65
C HIS A 294 7.67 -34.87 -2.95
N GLY A 295 8.30 -33.74 -3.28
CA GLY A 295 8.17 -32.53 -2.45
C GLY A 295 8.73 -32.78 -1.04
N GLY A 296 9.08 -31.73 -0.31
CA GLY A 296 9.66 -31.93 1.01
C GLY A 296 10.26 -30.66 1.60
N GLN A 297 10.52 -30.72 2.90
CA GLN A 297 11.21 -29.66 3.63
C GLN A 297 12.69 -30.02 3.74
N VAL A 298 13.56 -29.11 3.30
CA VAL A 298 15.01 -29.21 3.52
C VAL A 298 15.36 -28.37 4.74
N PRO A 299 15.69 -28.99 5.89
CA PRO A 299 16.10 -28.24 7.07
C PRO A 299 17.49 -27.62 6.86
N ILE A 300 17.61 -26.33 7.15
CA ILE A 300 18.83 -25.55 7.08
C ILE A 300 19.20 -25.15 8.52
N PRO A 301 20.29 -25.72 9.07
CA PRO A 301 20.73 -25.42 10.42
C PRO A 301 21.25 -23.98 10.49
N LEU A 302 21.00 -23.33 11.62
CA LEU A 302 21.55 -22.03 11.98
C LEU A 302 22.68 -22.19 12.99
N THR A 303 23.60 -21.22 13.03
CA THR A 303 24.80 -21.25 13.86
C THR A 303 24.48 -20.89 15.32
N ALA A 304 23.43 -20.09 15.54
CA ALA A 304 22.92 -19.76 16.86
C ALA A 304 22.30 -20.97 17.56
N LYS A 305 22.74 -21.25 18.80
CA LYS A 305 22.40 -22.45 19.59
C LYS A 305 20.91 -22.60 19.95
N ASP A 306 20.12 -21.54 19.83
CA ASP A 306 18.68 -21.49 20.16
C ASP A 306 17.80 -21.10 18.96
N ALA A 307 18.35 -21.07 17.74
CA ALA A 307 17.60 -20.64 16.57
C ALA A 307 16.81 -21.80 15.95
N GLN A 308 15.54 -21.54 15.61
CA GLN A 308 14.66 -22.49 14.96
C GLN A 308 15.21 -22.86 13.57
N GLU A 309 15.25 -24.15 13.23
CA GLU A 309 15.71 -24.60 11.91
C GLU A 309 14.87 -23.97 10.80
N LEU A 310 15.55 -23.40 9.79
CA LEU A 310 14.89 -22.86 8.61
C LEU A 310 14.52 -24.01 7.67
N ALA A 311 13.40 -23.92 6.96
CA ALA A 311 12.99 -24.94 6.00
C ALA A 311 12.87 -24.34 4.59
N VAL A 312 13.55 -24.96 3.62
CA VAL A 312 13.28 -24.73 2.20
C VAL A 312 12.18 -25.69 1.76
N HIS A 313 11.07 -25.16 1.24
CA HIS A 313 9.93 -25.94 0.77
C HIS A 313 10.10 -26.26 -0.71
N LEU A 314 10.34 -27.53 -1.02
CA LEU A 314 10.51 -27.98 -2.41
C LEU A 314 9.15 -28.20 -3.08
N PRO A 315 8.98 -27.76 -4.34
CA PRO A 315 7.73 -27.96 -5.08
C PRO A 315 7.44 -29.46 -5.29
N VAL A 316 6.18 -29.83 -5.11
CA VAL A 316 5.71 -31.22 -5.25
C VAL A 316 5.77 -31.63 -6.72
N GLY A 317 6.27 -32.83 -7.03
CA GLY A 317 6.31 -33.37 -8.39
C GLY A 317 7.38 -32.78 -9.32
N LYS A 318 8.20 -31.81 -8.86
CA LYS A 318 9.29 -31.22 -9.66
C LYS A 318 10.65 -31.48 -9.00
N GLN A 319 11.59 -32.02 -9.76
CA GLN A 319 13.00 -32.09 -9.35
C GLN A 319 13.72 -30.82 -9.81
N LEU A 320 14.31 -30.08 -8.86
CA LEU A 320 15.07 -28.87 -9.18
C LEU A 320 16.44 -29.26 -9.73
N ALA A 321 16.69 -28.96 -11.00
CA ALA A 321 17.99 -29.23 -11.61
C ALA A 321 19.07 -28.26 -11.08
N LEU A 322 20.32 -28.72 -10.97
CA LEU A 322 21.46 -27.89 -10.56
C LEU A 322 21.55 -26.55 -11.34
N PRO A 323 21.34 -26.50 -12.68
CA PRO A 323 21.36 -25.24 -13.42
C PRO A 323 20.29 -24.22 -12.96
N GLN A 324 19.11 -24.69 -12.56
CA GLN A 324 18.02 -23.83 -12.07
C GLN A 324 18.37 -23.25 -10.70
N LEU A 325 18.85 -24.08 -9.77
CA LEU A 325 19.32 -23.63 -8.45
C LEU A 325 20.49 -22.65 -8.57
N GLN A 326 21.42 -22.89 -9.49
CA GLN A 326 22.54 -21.98 -9.77
C GLN A 326 22.07 -20.66 -10.40
N ARG A 327 21.00 -20.67 -11.21
CA ARG A 327 20.39 -19.43 -11.72
C ARG A 327 19.79 -18.60 -10.60
N LEU A 328 19.01 -19.22 -9.72
CA LEU A 328 18.41 -18.56 -8.55
C LEU A 328 19.47 -18.01 -7.60
N ARG A 329 20.53 -18.80 -7.33
CA ARG A 329 21.69 -18.37 -6.54
C ARG A 329 22.36 -17.15 -7.16
N ARG A 330 22.70 -17.18 -8.46
CA ARG A 330 23.34 -16.03 -9.12
C ARG A 330 22.47 -14.77 -9.10
N ALA A 331 21.15 -14.91 -9.26
CA ALA A 331 20.22 -13.80 -9.14
C ALA A 331 20.23 -13.22 -7.71
N PHE A 332 20.14 -14.07 -6.69
CA PHE A 332 20.22 -13.65 -5.29
C PHE A 332 21.57 -13.01 -4.92
N VAL A 333 22.69 -13.60 -5.33
CA VAL A 333 24.03 -13.05 -5.09
C VAL A 333 24.18 -11.72 -5.84
N GLY A 334 23.69 -11.61 -7.07
CA GLY A 334 23.69 -10.37 -7.83
C GLY A 334 22.91 -9.26 -7.13
N LEU A 335 21.74 -9.59 -6.56
CA LEU A 335 20.96 -8.67 -5.75
C LEU A 335 21.73 -8.25 -4.50
N ASN A 336 22.39 -9.18 -3.80
CA ASN A 336 22.98 -8.95 -2.49
C ASN A 336 24.48 -8.59 -2.51
N ARG A 337 25.10 -8.50 -3.68
CA ARG A 337 26.55 -8.23 -3.86
C ARG A 337 27.04 -6.95 -3.20
N GLY A 338 26.16 -5.97 -2.98
CA GLY A 338 26.53 -4.73 -2.28
C GLY A 338 26.78 -4.90 -0.78
N GLY A 339 26.42 -6.04 -0.18
CA GLY A 339 26.55 -6.35 1.26
C GLY A 339 25.85 -5.40 2.21
N ILE A 340 24.61 -5.09 1.86
CA ILE A 340 23.92 -3.95 2.40
C ILE A 340 22.80 -4.44 3.36
N GLY A 341 22.83 -4.08 4.65
CA GLY A 341 21.73 -4.35 5.62
C GLY A 341 21.97 -5.40 6.73
N LEU A 342 23.22 -5.69 7.10
CA LEU A 342 23.54 -6.65 8.16
C LEU A 342 24.52 -6.07 9.19
N ASP A 343 24.38 -4.78 9.50
CA ASP A 343 25.22 -4.07 10.47
C ASP A 343 24.89 -4.41 11.93
N SER A 344 23.81 -5.17 12.15
CA SER A 344 23.53 -5.74 13.47
C SER A 344 24.01 -7.18 13.53
N VAL A 345 25.15 -7.33 14.20
CA VAL A 345 25.66 -8.55 14.85
C VAL A 345 26.62 -9.40 14.02
N GLY A 346 27.90 -9.38 14.43
CA GLY A 346 29.01 -10.20 13.92
C GLY A 346 28.66 -11.66 13.57
N ASN A 347 28.88 -12.62 14.46
CA ASN A 347 28.68 -14.07 14.18
C ASN A 347 27.24 -14.48 13.75
N MET A 348 26.27 -13.55 13.67
CA MET A 348 24.91 -13.78 13.18
C MET A 348 24.74 -13.40 11.69
N ALA A 349 25.79 -12.91 11.04
CA ALA A 349 25.74 -12.53 9.63
C ALA A 349 25.41 -13.71 8.69
N ALA A 350 25.95 -14.89 8.99
CA ALA A 350 25.68 -16.10 8.23
C ALA A 350 24.22 -16.56 8.39
N ASP A 351 23.66 -16.44 9.60
CA ASP A 351 22.30 -16.89 9.89
C ASP A 351 21.25 -15.99 9.23
N GLY A 352 21.43 -14.66 9.29
CA GLY A 352 20.56 -13.73 8.56
C GLY A 352 20.63 -13.90 7.04
N LEU A 353 21.82 -14.21 6.50
CA LEU A 353 21.98 -14.54 5.08
C LEU A 353 21.26 -15.83 4.69
N ARG A 354 21.35 -16.87 5.52
CA ARG A 354 20.61 -18.13 5.34
C ARG A 354 19.10 -17.87 5.36
N GLU A 355 18.60 -17.11 6.32
CA GLU A 355 17.19 -16.75 6.41
C GLU A 355 16.69 -16.02 5.16
N THR A 356 17.45 -15.00 4.73
CA THR A 356 17.08 -14.20 3.56
C THR A 356 17.08 -15.03 2.28
N PHE A 357 18.05 -15.94 2.13
CA PHE A 357 18.13 -16.81 0.96
C PHE A 357 17.08 -17.92 0.96
N VAL A 358 16.78 -18.53 2.11
CA VAL A 358 15.67 -19.51 2.23
C VAL A 358 14.34 -18.85 1.88
N ARG A 359 14.08 -17.65 2.39
CA ARG A 359 12.88 -16.88 2.04
C ARG A 359 12.80 -16.61 0.54
N TYR A 360 13.91 -16.16 -0.07
CA TYR A 360 13.98 -15.93 -1.51
C TYR A 360 13.69 -17.20 -2.33
N LEU A 361 14.22 -18.36 -1.92
CA LEU A 361 13.97 -19.63 -2.59
C LEU A 361 12.50 -20.05 -2.46
N ASN A 362 11.91 -19.96 -1.27
CA ASN A 362 10.51 -20.30 -1.04
C ASN A 362 9.58 -19.40 -1.87
N ASP A 363 9.83 -18.09 -1.88
CA ASP A 363 9.08 -17.13 -2.72
C ASP A 363 9.19 -17.51 -4.22
N ALA A 364 10.39 -17.81 -4.70
CA ALA A 364 10.61 -18.19 -6.10
C ALA A 364 9.95 -19.53 -6.47
N PHE A 365 9.84 -20.47 -5.52
CA PHE A 365 9.17 -21.74 -5.76
C PHE A 365 7.65 -21.64 -5.69
N GLU A 366 7.11 -20.69 -4.92
CA GLU A 366 5.67 -20.37 -4.92
C GLU A 366 5.23 -19.71 -6.24
N GLU A 367 6.06 -18.86 -6.85
CA GLU A 367 5.74 -18.22 -8.14
C GLU A 367 5.78 -19.21 -9.32
N ASP A 368 6.58 -20.28 -9.24
CA ASP A 368 6.76 -21.31 -10.27
C ASP A 368 5.84 -22.55 -10.07
N ALA A 369 5.06 -22.60 -8.98
CA ALA A 369 4.11 -23.67 -8.65
C ALA A 369 2.73 -23.39 -9.24
#